data_AF-A0A529HAQ1-F1
#
_entry.id   AF-A0A529HAQ1-F1
#
_cell.length_a   1.000
_cell.length_b   1.000
_cell.length_c   1.000
_cell.angle_alpha   90.00
_cell.angle_beta   90.00
_cell.angle_gamma   90.00
#
_symmetry.space_group_name_H-M   'P 1'
#
loop_
_entity.id
_entity.type
_entity.pdbx_description
1 polymer ?
#
loop_
_entity_poly.entity_id
_entity_poly.type
_entity_poly.pdbx_seq_one_letter_code
_entity_poly.pdbx_strand_id
1 'polypeptide(L)'
;VAEAYIREGANVVIVDRDSDVANAAADRLGEKALAVRADISVDEDITAIVEKTVERFGAVEILVNNAGVGATTLFLESSREEFERVV
;
A
#
# COMPACT_ATOMS: atom_id res chain seq x y z
N VAL A 1 5.08 -3.93 9.84
CA VAL A 1 5.38 -2.48 9.67
C VAL A 1 4.30 -1.60 10.28
N ALA A 2 3.06 -1.64 9.77
CA ALA A 2 1.95 -0.80 10.25
C ALA A 2 1.75 -0.84 11.78
N GLU A 3 1.74 -2.02 12.39
CA GLU A 3 1.62 -2.20 13.85
C GLU A 3 2.68 -1.45 14.66
N ALA A 4 3.92 -1.40 14.15
CA ALA A 4 5.01 -0.69 14.84
C ALA A 4 4.77 0.83 14.80
N TYR A 5 4.39 1.39 13.65
CA TYR A 5 4.07 2.82 13.54
C TYR A 5 2.88 3.23 14.41
N ILE A 6 1.82 2.40 14.45
CA ILE A 6 0.67 2.66 15.32
C ILE A 6 1.07 2.64 16.79
N ARG A 7 1.96 1.71 17.19
CA ARG A 7 2.49 1.64 18.57
C ARG A 7 3.26 2.91 18.95
N GLU A 8 3.99 3.49 18.01
CA GLU A 8 4.68 4.78 18.19
C GLU A 8 3.74 6.00 18.08
N GLY A 9 2.44 5.78 17.87
CA GLY A 9 1.42 6.81 17.94
C GLY A 9 0.93 7.35 16.59
N ALA A 10 1.53 6.91 15.48
CA ALA A 10 1.15 7.35 14.14
C ALA A 10 -0.26 6.89 13.73
N ASN A 11 -0.87 7.64 12.82
CA ASN A 11 -1.98 7.15 12.01
C ASN A 11 -1.41 6.45 10.77
N VAL A 12 -2.05 5.38 10.31
CA VAL A 12 -1.55 4.57 9.18
C VAL A 12 -2.65 4.40 8.15
N VAL A 13 -2.29 4.60 6.88
CA VAL A 13 -3.14 4.22 5.75
C VAL A 13 -2.59 2.92 5.17
N ILE A 14 -3.43 1.89 5.13
CA ILE A 14 -3.11 0.58 4.58
C ILE A 14 -3.63 0.53 3.16
N VAL A 15 -2.69 0.36 2.23
CA VAL A 15 -2.97 0.29 0.80
C VAL A 15 -2.76 -1.13 0.32
N ASP A 16 -3.77 -1.68 -0.33
CA ASP A 16 -3.68 -2.96 -1.02
C ASP A 16 -4.62 -2.98 -2.24
N ARG A 17 -4.31 -3.81 -3.23
CA ARG A 17 -5.19 -4.07 -4.38
C ARG A 17 -6.42 -4.88 -3.96
N ASP A 18 -6.24 -5.75 -2.95
CA ASP A 18 -7.30 -6.54 -2.34
C ASP A 18 -7.95 -5.74 -1.20
N SER A 19 -9.19 -5.30 -1.42
CA SER A 19 -9.93 -4.51 -0.44
C SER A 19 -10.21 -5.29 0.85
N ASP A 20 -10.42 -6.60 0.77
CA ASP A 20 -10.79 -7.39 1.93
C ASP A 20 -9.58 -7.58 2.85
N VAL A 21 -8.39 -7.77 2.27
CA VAL A 21 -7.12 -7.82 3.01
C VAL A 21 -6.83 -6.48 3.69
N ALA A 22 -6.97 -5.36 2.96
CA ALA A 22 -6.73 -4.03 3.51
C ALA A 22 -7.70 -3.71 4.65
N ASN A 23 -8.99 -3.97 4.46
CA ASN A 23 -10.03 -3.73 5.46
C ASN A 23 -9.79 -4.57 6.71
N ALA A 24 -9.55 -5.88 6.56
CA ALA A 24 -9.27 -6.76 7.70
C ALA A 24 -8.03 -6.32 8.49
N ALA A 25 -6.99 -5.81 7.80
CA ALA A 25 -5.81 -5.27 8.46
C ALA A 25 -6.13 -3.98 9.24
N ALA A 26 -6.88 -3.05 8.65
CA ALA A 26 -7.27 -1.81 9.30
C ALA A 26 -8.20 -2.06 10.51
N ASP A 27 -9.17 -2.96 10.38
CA ASP A 27 -10.11 -3.32 11.46
C ASP A 27 -9.38 -3.85 12.70
N ARG A 28 -8.35 -4.69 12.51
CA ARG A 28 -7.51 -5.19 13.62
C ARG A 28 -6.71 -4.09 14.31
N LEU A 29 -6.42 -3.00 13.61
CA LEU A 29 -5.57 -1.90 14.07
C LEU A 29 -6.38 -0.72 14.64
N GLY A 30 -7.69 -0.70 14.40
CA GLY A 30 -8.63 0.26 14.99
C GLY A 30 -8.61 1.64 14.34
N GLU A 31 -9.08 2.66 15.07
CA GLU A 31 -9.41 3.99 14.53
C GLU A 31 -8.22 4.77 13.95
N LYS A 32 -6.99 4.38 14.29
CA LYS A 32 -5.77 4.96 13.73
C LYS A 32 -5.39 4.39 12.36
N ALA A 33 -6.11 3.37 11.89
CA ALA A 33 -5.91 2.77 10.59
C ALA A 33 -7.04 3.14 9.63
N LEU A 34 -6.69 3.44 8.38
CA LEU A 34 -7.63 3.57 7.26
C LEU A 34 -7.21 2.60 6.17
N ALA A 35 -8.15 1.79 5.67
CA ALA A 35 -7.93 0.98 4.47
C ALA A 35 -8.25 1.78 3.21
N VAL A 36 -7.38 1.68 2.21
CA VAL A 36 -7.60 2.22 0.86
C VAL A 36 -7.28 1.12 -0.14
N ARG A 37 -8.32 0.69 -0.87
CA ARG A 37 -8.10 -0.16 -2.05
C ARG A 37 -7.46 0.68 -3.15
N ALA A 38 -6.32 0.27 -3.65
CA ALA A 38 -5.66 0.91 -4.78
C ALA A 38 -4.66 -0.01 -5.48
N ASP A 39 -4.51 0.19 -6.77
CA ASP A 39 -3.43 -0.34 -7.59
C ASP A 39 -2.31 0.71 -7.73
N ILE A 40 -1.17 0.45 -7.09
CA ILE A 40 -0.01 1.36 -7.13
C ILE A 40 0.63 1.52 -8.52
N SER A 41 0.24 0.72 -9.53
CA SER A 41 0.66 0.93 -10.92
C SER A 41 -0.27 1.86 -11.70
N VAL A 42 -1.29 2.44 -11.07
CA VAL A 42 -2.30 3.32 -11.68
C VAL A 42 -2.22 4.70 -11.03
N ASP A 43 -1.91 5.74 -11.82
CA ASP A 43 -1.66 7.10 -11.33
C ASP A 43 -2.88 7.72 -10.63
N GLU A 44 -4.09 7.43 -11.10
CA GLU A 44 -5.33 7.88 -10.48
C GLU A 44 -5.53 7.29 -9.08
N ASP A 45 -5.17 6.02 -8.90
CA ASP A 45 -5.25 5.34 -7.61
C ASP A 45 -4.22 5.91 -6.62
N ILE A 46 -3.01 6.25 -7.09
CA ILE A 46 -2.01 6.97 -6.29
C ILE A 46 -2.54 8.31 -5.80
N THR A 47 -3.18 9.06 -6.69
CA THR A 47 -3.79 10.36 -6.35
C THR A 47 -4.88 10.18 -5.29
N ALA A 48 -5.75 9.18 -5.45
CA ALA A 48 -6.82 8.88 -4.51
C ALA A 48 -6.30 8.47 -3.11
N ILE A 49 -5.17 7.74 -3.02
CA ILE A 49 -4.54 7.41 -1.73
C ILE A 49 -4.16 8.70 -0.99
N VAL A 50 -3.48 9.62 -1.68
CA VAL A 50 -3.02 10.87 -1.08
C VAL A 50 -4.21 11.71 -0.61
N GLU A 51 -5.22 11.88 -1.46
CA GLU A 51 -6.42 12.66 -1.13
C GLU A 51 -7.13 12.10 0.10
N LYS A 52 -7.38 10.79 0.15
CA LYS A 52 -8.03 10.14 1.30
C LYS A 52 -7.19 10.25 2.57
N THR A 53 -5.87 10.15 2.45
CA THR A 53 -4.96 10.28 3.59
C THR A 53 -5.00 11.70 4.16
N VAL A 54 -4.94 12.71 3.29
CA VAL A 54 -5.01 14.12 3.67
C VAL A 54 -6.39 14.47 4.24
N GLU A 55 -7.47 13.99 3.63
CA GLU A 55 -8.83 14.18 4.13
C GLU A 55 -9.00 13.61 5.55
N ARG A 56 -8.47 12.42 5.82
CA ARG A 56 -8.66 11.71 7.09
C ARG A 56 -7.71 12.14 8.20
N PHE A 57 -6.45 12.44 7.85
CA PHE A 57 -5.35 12.62 8.81
C PHE A 57 -4.54 13.91 8.60
N GLY A 58 -4.86 14.71 7.57
CA GLY A 58 -4.33 16.05 7.34
C GLY A 58 -3.06 16.12 6.48
N ALA A 59 -2.20 15.11 6.51
CA ALA A 59 -0.97 15.08 5.72
C ALA A 59 -0.42 13.66 5.53
N VAL A 60 0.51 13.50 4.58
CA VAL A 60 1.37 12.33 4.45
C VAL A 60 2.77 12.71 4.95
N GLU A 61 3.20 12.14 6.08
CA GLU A 61 4.51 12.42 6.67
C GLU A 61 5.54 11.33 6.38
N ILE A 62 5.07 10.09 6.23
CA ILE A 62 5.90 8.91 6.02
C ILE A 62 5.26 8.08 4.91
N LEU A 63 6.06 7.75 3.89
CA LEU A 63 5.67 6.83 2.83
C LEU A 63 6.52 5.56 2.93
N VAL A 64 5.85 4.40 3.01
CA VAL A 64 6.51 3.10 2.97
C VAL A 64 6.05 2.37 1.71
N ASN A 65 6.89 2.39 0.67
CA ASN A 65 6.66 1.64 -0.57
C ASN A 65 6.92 0.15 -0.33
N ASN A 66 5.94 -0.54 0.26
CA ASN A 66 6.02 -1.96 0.63
C ASN A 66 5.38 -2.90 -0.40
N ALA A 67 4.43 -2.41 -1.21
CA ALA A 67 3.80 -3.23 -2.24
C ALA A 67 4.83 -3.60 -3.31
N GLY A 68 4.95 -4.89 -3.59
CA GLY A 68 5.94 -5.44 -4.52
C GLY A 68 5.49 -6.78 -5.07
N VAL A 69 5.90 -7.07 -6.30
CA VAL A 69 5.66 -8.37 -6.94
C VAL A 69 6.96 -8.86 -7.53
N GLY A 70 7.41 -10.03 -7.09
CA GLY A 70 8.60 -10.68 -7.60
C GLY A 70 8.28 -11.72 -8.68
N ALA A 71 9.28 -12.01 -9.49
CA ALA A 71 9.33 -13.20 -10.35
C ALA A 71 10.41 -14.16 -9.85
N THR A 72 10.21 -15.46 -10.06
CA THR A 72 11.18 -16.51 -9.69
C THR A 72 11.84 -17.16 -10.90
N THR A 73 11.47 -16.74 -12.11
CA THR A 73 12.09 -17.16 -13.37
C THR A 73 13.56 -16.75 -13.40
N LEU A 74 14.41 -17.56 -14.02
CA LEU A 74 15.82 -17.21 -14.20
C LEU A 74 15.93 -15.97 -15.09
N PHE A 75 16.86 -15.08 -14.77
CA PHE A 75 17.00 -13.80 -15.48
C PHE A 75 17.08 -13.93 -17.01
N LEU A 76 17.80 -14.93 -17.52
CA LEU A 76 17.97 -15.15 -18.96
C LEU A 76 16.75 -15.81 -19.63
N GLU A 77 15.80 -16.29 -18.83
CA GLU A 77 14.58 -16.98 -19.26
C GLU A 77 13.32 -16.12 -19.06
N SER A 78 13.43 -15.02 -18.30
CA SER A 78 12.33 -14.08 -18.10
C SER A 78 11.92 -13.39 -19.40
N SER A 79 10.62 -13.28 -19.61
CA SER A 79 10.08 -12.43 -20.67
C SER A 79 10.24 -10.95 -20.30
N ARG A 80 10.21 -10.08 -21.32
CA ARG A 80 10.21 -8.63 -21.10
C ARG A 80 9.03 -8.17 -20.26
N GLU A 81 7.85 -8.72 -20.52
CA GLU A 81 6.62 -8.41 -19.78
C GLU A 81 6.74 -8.79 -18.30
N GLU A 82 7.34 -9.94 -18.01
CA GLU A 82 7.59 -10.35 -16.62
C GLU A 82 8.57 -9.40 -15.93
N PHE A 83 9.62 -8.99 -16.64
CA PHE A 83 10.60 -8.04 -16.13
C PHE A 83 9.99 -6.65 -15.85
N GLU A 84 9.14 -6.14 -16.73
CA GLU A 84 8.47 -4.84 -16.58
C GLU A 84 7.41 -4.83 -15.47
N ARG A 85 6.87 -6.00 -15.09
CA ARG A 85 5.86 -6.14 -14.03
C ARG A 85 6.46 -6.17 -12.62
N VAL A 86 7.74 -6.53 -12.48
CA VAL A 86 8.39 -6.65 -11.17
C VAL A 86 8.73 -5.27 -10.62
N VAL A 87 8.33 -5.03 -9.37
CA VAL A 87 8.55 -3.79 -8.61
C VAL A 87 8.95 -4.09 -7.17
#